data_AF-A0A954UWK8-F1
#
_entry.id   AF-A0A954UWK8-F1
#
_cell.length_a   1.000
_cell.length_b   1.000
_cell.length_c   1.000
_cell.angle_alpha   90.00
_cell.angle_beta   90.00
_cell.angle_gamma   90.00
#
_symmetry.space_group_name_H-M   'P 1'
#
loop_
_entity.id
_entity.type
_entity.pdbx_description
1 polymer ?
#
loop_
_entity_poly.entity_id
_entity_poly.type
_entity_poly.pdbx_seq_one_letter_code
_entity_poly.pdbx_strand_id
1 'polypeptide(L)' 'MTAKQRSIGDVLQEFSHHRKVMQQELQKIIVGQDDVIEQLFAAIFTGGHCLLEGVPGLAKTLMVSTLAKILDVGFK' A
#
# COMPACT_ATOMS: atom_id res chain seq x y z
N MET A 1 2.94 -35.70 7.76
CA MET A 1 3.32 -34.36 7.27
C MET A 1 2.72 -33.34 8.22
N THR A 2 3.50 -32.93 9.22
CA THR A 2 3.05 -32.03 10.29
C THR A 2 3.01 -30.62 9.75
N ALA A 3 1.82 -30.01 9.70
CA ALA A 3 1.67 -28.59 9.39
C ALA A 3 2.51 -27.79 10.41
N LYS A 4 3.53 -27.08 9.93
CA LYS A 4 4.33 -26.18 10.76
C LYS A 4 3.37 -25.09 11.27
N GLN A 5 3.07 -25.10 12.57
CA GLN A 5 2.29 -24.05 13.22
C GLN A 5 3.02 -22.71 12.96
N ARG A 6 2.46 -21.84 12.11
CA ARG A 6 3.04 -20.51 11.87
C ARG A 6 2.91 -19.69 13.15
N SER A 7 4.01 -19.07 13.59
CA SER A 7 3.97 -18.13 14.71
C SER A 7 3.40 -16.78 14.23
N ILE A 8 2.86 -15.99 15.16
CA ILE A 8 2.43 -14.61 14.84
C ILE A 8 3.59 -13.77 14.28
N GLY A 9 4.81 -14.03 14.73
CA GLY A 9 6.02 -13.36 14.22
C GLY A 9 6.27 -13.65 12.74
N ASP A 10 6.05 -14.89 12.30
CA ASP A 10 6.22 -15.27 10.89
C ASP A 10 5.22 -14.51 10.00
N VAL A 11 3.96 -14.39 10.45
CA VAL A 11 2.91 -13.68 9.71
C VAL A 11 3.21 -12.18 9.62
N LEU A 12 3.65 -11.57 10.72
CA LEU A 12 4.00 -10.14 10.75
C LEU A 12 5.20 -9.83 9.85
N GLN A 13 6.19 -10.72 9.79
CA GLN A 13 7.33 -10.61 8.89
C GLN A 13 6.91 -10.71 7.42
N GLU A 14 6.08 -11.70 7.06
CA GLU A 14 5.56 -11.86 5.71
C GLU A 14 4.74 -10.63 5.26
N PHE A 15 3.87 -10.12 6.14
CA PHE A 15 3.10 -8.91 5.90
C PHE A 15 4.00 -7.68 5.70
N SER A 16 4.96 -7.46 6.61
CA SER A 16 5.90 -6.34 6.53
C SER A 16 6.73 -6.38 5.25
N HIS A 17 7.16 -7.58 4.83
CA HIS A 17 7.90 -7.78 3.60
C HIS A 17 7.07 -7.38 2.37
N HIS A 18 5.87 -7.93 2.21
CA HIS A 18 5.01 -7.60 1.07
C HIS A 18 4.63 -6.12 1.05
N ARG A 19 4.33 -5.54 2.22
CA ARG A 19 4.07 -4.11 2.36
C ARG A 19 5.23 -3.27 1.86
N LYS A 20 6.47 -3.63 2.21
CA LYS A 20 7.67 -2.93 1.75
C LYS A 20 7.84 -3.05 0.23
N VAL A 21 7.59 -4.22 -0.35
CA VAL A 21 7.63 -4.41 -1.81
C VAL A 21 6.61 -3.51 -2.50
N MET A 22 5.36 -3.47 -2.01
CA MET A 22 4.32 -2.60 -2.57
C MET A 22 4.71 -1.11 -2.49
N GLN A 23 5.27 -0.67 -1.36
CA GLN A 23 5.76 0.70 -1.19
C GLN A 23 6.88 1.04 -2.17
N GLN A 24 7.82 0.12 -2.38
CA GLN A 24 8.93 0.30 -3.31
C GLN A 24 8.44 0.44 -4.77
N GLU A 25 7.48 -0.39 -5.19
CA GLU A 25 6.89 -0.27 -6.53
C GLU A 25 6.17 1.07 -6.72
N LEU A 26 5.47 1.55 -5.70
CA LEU A 26 4.77 2.83 -5.74
C LEU A 26 5.75 4.02 -5.81
N GLN A 27 6.85 3.94 -5.05
CA GLN A 27 7.90 4.98 -5.01
C GLN A 27 8.68 5.14 -6.32
N LYS A 28 8.63 4.15 -7.24
CA LYS A 28 9.20 4.30 -8.59
C LYS A 28 8.48 5.37 -9.42
N ILE A 29 7.21 5.64 -9.10
CA ILE A 29 6.33 6.55 -9.85
C ILE A 29 5.98 7.78 -9.00
N ILE A 30 5.79 7.61 -7.69
CA ILE A 30 5.38 8.65 -6.77
C ILE A 30 6.58 9.08 -5.91
N VAL A 31 6.98 10.35 -6.04
CA VAL A 31 8.16 10.90 -5.35
C VAL A 31 7.71 11.86 -4.24
N GLY A 32 8.31 11.74 -3.06
CA GLY A 32 8.17 12.71 -1.96
C GLY A 32 6.82 12.69 -1.24
N GLN A 33 6.09 11.57 -1.29
CA GLN A 33 4.76 11.41 -0.67
C GLN A 33 4.71 10.23 0.30
N ASP A 34 5.80 9.97 1.02
CA ASP A 34 5.94 8.77 1.86
C ASP A 34 4.85 8.70 2.94
N ASP A 35 4.59 9.80 3.67
CA ASP A 35 3.57 9.84 4.72
C ASP A 35 2.15 9.56 4.19
N VAL A 36 1.83 10.06 2.99
CA VAL A 36 0.53 9.83 2.35
C VAL A 36 0.38 8.36 1.95
N ILE A 37 1.44 7.75 1.43
CA ILE A 37 1.48 6.33 1.08
C ILE A 37 1.28 5.47 2.33
N GLU A 38 1.93 5.81 3.43
CA GLU A 38 1.79 5.13 4.72
C GLU A 38 0.34 5.15 5.22
N GLN A 39 -0.32 6.32 5.18
CA GLN A 39 -1.72 6.48 5.57
C GLN A 39 -2.67 5.72 4.64
N LEU A 40 -2.39 5.69 3.34
CA LEU A 40 -3.20 4.97 2.35
C LEU A 40 -3.14 3.46 2.60
N PHE A 41 -1.95 2.91 2.89
CA PHE A 41 -1.82 1.52 3.30
C PHE A 41 -2.57 1.23 4.60
N ALA A 42 -2.46 2.11 5.59
CA ALA A 42 -3.18 1.95 6.85
C ALA A 42 -4.70 1.87 6.61
N ALA A 43 -5.27 2.79 5.84
CA ALA A 43 -6.69 2.79 5.50
C ALA A 43 -7.11 1.49 4.80
N ILE A 44 -6.35 1.02 3.80
CA ILE A 44 -6.69 -0.21 3.06
C ILE A 44 -6.66 -1.43 3.97
N PHE A 45 -5.59 -1.60 4.75
CA PHE A 45 -5.42 -2.79 5.59
C PHE A 45 -6.39 -2.85 6.77
N THR A 46 -6.91 -1.71 7.23
CA THR A 46 -7.96 -1.66 8.26
C THR A 46 -9.37 -1.62 7.68
N GLY A 47 -9.54 -1.64 6.36
CA GLY A 47 -10.85 -1.46 5.70
C GLY A 47 -11.47 -0.08 5.93
N GLY A 48 -10.64 0.92 6.23
CA GLY A 48 -11.05 2.32 6.38
C GLY A 48 -11.16 3.05 5.04
N HIS A 49 -11.49 4.34 5.13
CA HIS A 49 -11.59 5.24 3.99
C HIS A 49 -10.71 6.47 4.22
N CYS A 50 -10.13 7.01 3.15
CA CYS A 50 -9.34 8.23 3.18
C CYS A 50 -9.77 9.18 2.06
N LEU A 51 -9.61 10.48 2.29
CA LEU A 51 -9.83 11.53 1.29
C LEU A 51 -8.48 12.17 0.96
N LEU A 52 -8.11 12.16 -0.33
CA LEU A 52 -6.87 12.77 -0.82
C LEU A 52 -7.15 14.20 -1.29
N GLU A 53 -6.86 15.19 -0.46
CA GLU A 53 -6.98 16.61 -0.79
C GLU A 53 -5.63 17.25 -1.11
N GLY A 54 -5.66 18.32 -1.90
CA GLY A 54 -4.50 19.14 -2.23
C GLY A 54 -4.64 19.83 -3.58
N VAL A 55 -3.66 20.65 -3.94
CA VAL A 55 -3.69 21.40 -5.21
C VAL A 55 -3.58 20.49 -6.45
N PRO A 56 -4.07 20.94 -7.63
CA PRO A 56 -3.89 20.22 -8.89
C PRO A 56 -2.42 19.91 -9.18
N GLY A 57 -2.16 18.77 -9.82
CA GLY A 57 -0.81 18.37 -10.25
C GLY A 57 0.03 17.57 -9.24
N LEU A 58 -0.45 17.36 -8.02
CA LEU A 58 0.26 16.57 -6.97
C LEU A 58 0.12 15.05 -7.10
N ALA A 59 -0.01 14.53 -8.32
CA ALA A 59 -0.05 13.10 -8.60
C ALA A 59 -1.12 12.29 -7.83
N LYS A 60 -2.17 12.90 -7.26
CA LYS A 60 -3.22 12.20 -6.48
C LYS A 60 -3.86 11.05 -7.25
N THR A 61 -4.34 11.31 -8.46
CA THR A 61 -4.93 10.28 -9.34
C THR A 61 -3.89 9.25 -9.78
N LEU A 62 -2.65 9.67 -10.02
CA LEU A 62 -1.56 8.77 -10.37
C LEU A 62 -1.20 7.82 -9.21
N MET A 63 -1.22 8.31 -7.98
CA MET A 63 -0.95 7.53 -6.77
C MET A 63 -1.99 6.42 -6.59
N VAL A 64 -3.29 6.78 -6.62
CA VAL A 64 -4.37 5.80 -6.44
C VAL A 64 -4.40 4.80 -7.61
N SER A 65 -4.26 5.26 -8.86
CA SER A 65 -4.24 4.35 -10.02
C SER A 65 -3.01 3.43 -10.04
N THR A 66 -1.84 3.90 -9.58
CA THR A 66 -0.64 3.06 -9.47
C THR A 66 -0.80 2.03 -8.37
N LEU A 67 -1.32 2.43 -7.21
CA LEU A 67 -1.58 1.49 -6.12
C LEU A 67 -2.61 0.42 -6.52
N ALA A 68 -3.66 0.81 -7.26
CA ALA A 68 -4.65 -0.13 -7.76
C ALA A 68 -4.02 -1.20 -8.68
N LYS A 69 -3.07 -0.81 -9.54
CA LYS A 69 -2.30 -1.74 -10.39
C LYS A 69 -1.40 -2.68 -9.57
N ILE A 70 -0.76 -2.16 -8.52
CA ILE A 70 0.11 -2.96 -7.63
C ILE A 70 -0.72 -4.02 -6.88
N LEU A 71 -1.92 -3.66 -6.45
CA LEU A 71 -2.83 -4.52 -5.69
C LEU A 71 -3.73 -5.41 -6.57
N ASP A 72 -3.66 -5.28 -7.89
CA ASP A 72 -4.57 -5.93 -8.85
C ASP A 72 -6.07 -5.70 -8.53
N VAL A 73 -6.41 -4.45 -8.21
CA VAL A 73 -7.78 -4.01 -7.92
C VAL A 73 -8.28 -3.00 -8.96
N GLY A 74 -9.60 -2.90 -9.10
CA GLY A 74 -10.22 -1.96 -10.03
C GLY A 74 -10.10 -0.50 -9.56
N PHE A 75 -9.67 0.39 -10.47
CA PHE A 75 -9.76 1.84 -10.34
C PHE A 75 -10.26 2.43 -11.66
N LYS A 76 -11.28 3.28 -11.60
CA LYS A 76 -11.93 3.93 -12.76
C LYS A 76 -11.74 5.44 -12.69
#